data_AF-A0A3M6K3V6-F1
#
_entry.id   AF-A0A3M6K3V6-F1
#
_cell.length_a   1.000
_cell.length_b   1.000
_cell.length_c   1.000
_cell.angle_alpha   90.00
_cell.angle_beta   90.00
_cell.angle_gamma   90.00
#
_symmetry.space_group_name_H-M   'P 1'
#
loop_
_entity.id
_entity.type
_entity.pdbx_description
1 polymer ?
#
loop_
_entity_poly.entity_id
_entity_poly.type
_entity_poly.pdbx_seq_one_letter_code
_entity_poly.pdbx_strand_id
1 'polypeptide(L)'
;MNIVEKILARASGKSQVAPDDVVFAKVDKVMVHDVSGPGVLKVFDKLKNKGIDVSKLWDPTKVWVAEDHFVPSAEKISAENIVKLSNFTKNYGIEKHFKYGMGQYGICHTLSHEEAMVMPGDVYVGGDSHTNTTGALGAFACGLGHTDIAYVLLNGQIWFKVPETDYFKLNGKLPDHV
;
A
#
# COMPACT_ATOMS: atom_id res chain seq x y z
N MET A 1 20.04 -15.41 4.09
CA MET A 1 18.92 -14.47 3.97
C MET A 1 17.64 -15.20 3.57
N ASN A 2 16.56 -15.03 4.33
CA ASN A 2 15.21 -15.44 3.97
C ASN A 2 14.61 -14.53 2.86
N ILE A 3 13.37 -14.76 2.44
CA ILE A 3 12.74 -13.99 1.36
C ILE A 3 12.57 -12.51 1.72
N VAL A 4 12.14 -12.19 2.93
CA VAL A 4 11.93 -10.82 3.40
C VAL A 4 13.25 -10.05 3.43
N GLU A 5 14.29 -10.66 4.01
CA GLU A 5 15.64 -10.08 4.05
C GLU A 5 16.18 -9.81 2.64
N LYS A 6 15.99 -10.72 1.68
CA LYS A 6 16.40 -10.51 0.28
C LYS A 6 15.67 -9.35 -0.37
N ILE A 7 14.35 -9.24 -0.17
CA ILE A 7 13.54 -8.16 -0.73
C ILE A 7 13.98 -6.81 -0.16
N LEU A 8 14.16 -6.72 1.16
CA LEU A 8 14.57 -5.49 1.84
C LEU A 8 16.03 -5.12 1.55
N ALA A 9 16.94 -6.10 1.39
CA ALA A 9 18.31 -5.86 0.94
C ALA A 9 18.31 -5.22 -0.47
N ARG A 10 17.58 -5.80 -1.44
CA ARG A 10 17.39 -5.22 -2.78
C ARG A 10 16.84 -3.80 -2.70
N ALA A 11 15.73 -3.61 -1.98
CA ALA A 11 15.01 -2.35 -1.95
C ALA A 11 15.80 -1.23 -1.25
N SER A 12 16.70 -1.58 -0.33
CA SER A 12 17.60 -0.63 0.35
C SER A 12 18.96 -0.45 -0.34
N GLY A 13 19.22 -1.18 -1.43
CA GLY A 13 20.50 -1.14 -2.14
C GLY A 13 21.66 -1.80 -1.37
N LYS A 14 21.37 -2.62 -0.35
CA LYS A 14 22.36 -3.39 0.41
C LYS A 14 22.57 -4.77 -0.19
N SER A 15 23.78 -5.31 -0.06
CA SER A 15 24.08 -6.70 -0.46
C SER A 15 23.48 -7.73 0.49
N GLN A 16 23.32 -7.35 1.77
CA GLN A 16 22.72 -8.18 2.81
C GLN A 16 22.10 -7.31 3.91
N VAL A 17 21.11 -7.87 4.60
CA VAL A 17 20.52 -7.36 5.83
C VAL A 17 20.26 -8.52 6.79
N ALA A 18 20.15 -8.22 8.08
CA ALA A 18 19.76 -9.16 9.12
C ALA A 18 18.56 -8.62 9.91
N PRO A 19 17.84 -9.46 10.68
CA PRO A 19 16.81 -8.98 11.59
C PRO A 19 17.36 -7.90 12.53
N ASP A 20 16.49 -6.98 12.93
CA ASP A 20 16.80 -5.77 13.71
C ASP A 20 17.58 -4.66 12.98
N ASP A 21 18.13 -4.91 11.80
CA ASP A 21 18.66 -3.82 10.96
C ASP A 21 17.57 -2.80 10.65
N VAL A 22 17.91 -1.51 10.66
CA VAL A 22 17.04 -0.44 10.16
C VAL A 22 17.52 -0.02 8.78
N VAL A 23 16.64 -0.09 7.78
CA VAL A 23 16.93 0.24 6.39
C VAL A 23 15.88 1.17 5.82
N PHE A 24 16.28 2.12 4.97
CA PHE A 24 15.36 2.81 4.08
C PHE A 24 15.18 1.97 2.82
N ALA A 25 13.97 1.50 2.58
CA ALA A 25 13.63 0.68 1.42
C ALA A 25 12.80 1.50 0.43
N LYS A 26 13.17 1.43 -0.85
CA LYS A 26 12.34 1.92 -1.95
C LYS A 26 11.05 1.13 -2.00
N VAL A 27 9.93 1.83 -2.14
CA VAL A 27 8.61 1.23 -2.26
C VAL A 27 8.27 1.07 -3.74
N ASP A 28 7.90 -0.14 -4.14
CA ASP A 28 7.55 -0.42 -5.53
C ASP A 28 6.10 -0.03 -5.83
N LYS A 29 5.18 -0.21 -4.86
CA LYS A 29 3.75 0.08 -5.02
C LYS A 29 3.11 0.58 -3.72
N VAL A 30 2.14 1.50 -3.86
CA VAL A 30 1.36 2.06 -2.75
C VAL A 30 -0.12 1.95 -3.05
N MET A 31 -0.90 1.45 -2.09
CA MET A 31 -2.36 1.45 -2.14
C MET A 31 -2.96 2.44 -1.16
N VAL A 32 -3.97 3.16 -1.63
CA VAL A 32 -4.83 4.03 -0.81
C VAL A 32 -6.29 3.67 -1.10
N HIS A 33 -7.16 3.69 -0.11
CA HIS A 33 -8.59 3.44 -0.30
C HIS A 33 -9.45 4.56 0.30
N ASP A 34 -10.77 4.41 0.19
CA ASP A 34 -11.79 5.39 0.60
C ASP A 34 -11.78 5.77 2.09
N VAL A 35 -11.12 4.99 2.94
CA VAL A 35 -10.91 5.34 4.37
C VAL A 35 -9.54 5.99 4.59
N SER A 36 -8.48 5.39 4.05
CA SER A 36 -7.11 5.83 4.29
C SER A 36 -6.74 7.09 3.50
N GLY A 37 -7.29 7.29 2.30
CA GLY A 37 -7.06 8.46 1.45
C GLY A 37 -7.44 9.78 2.13
N PRO A 38 -8.66 9.93 2.67
CA PRO A 38 -9.01 11.09 3.49
C PRO A 38 -8.06 11.32 4.66
N GLY A 39 -7.56 10.25 5.29
CA GLY A 39 -6.56 10.33 6.36
C GLY A 39 -5.23 10.90 5.87
N VAL A 40 -4.72 10.41 4.74
CA VAL A 40 -3.50 10.88 4.08
C VAL A 40 -3.61 12.34 3.65
N LEU A 41 -4.75 12.75 3.07
CA LEU A 41 -5.00 14.14 2.68
C LEU A 41 -4.95 15.10 3.89
N LYS A 42 -5.48 14.68 5.05
CA LYS A 42 -5.35 15.46 6.30
C LYS A 42 -3.89 15.61 6.73
N VAL A 43 -3.03 14.63 6.45
CA VAL A 43 -1.58 14.75 6.70
C VAL A 43 -0.97 15.75 5.72
N PHE A 44 -1.32 15.70 4.43
CA PHE A 44 -0.87 16.67 3.43
C PHE A 44 -1.25 18.10 3.80
N ASP A 45 -2.47 18.34 4.29
CA ASP A 45 -2.90 19.65 4.78
C ASP A 45 -2.01 20.16 5.92
N LYS A 46 -1.68 19.29 6.88
CA LYS A 46 -0.77 19.64 7.99
C LYS A 46 0.65 19.94 7.50
N LEU A 47 1.16 19.19 6.53
CA LEU A 47 2.49 19.41 5.94
C LEU A 47 2.53 20.73 5.15
N LYS A 48 1.50 21.00 4.35
CA LYS A 48 1.34 22.26 3.62
C LYS A 48 1.30 23.46 4.55
N ASN A 49 0.59 23.37 5.67
CA ASN A 49 0.55 24.42 6.70
C ASN A 49 1.91 24.66 7.38
N LYS A 50 2.84 23.70 7.29
CA LYS A 50 4.23 23.82 7.74
C LYS A 50 5.19 24.27 6.63
N GLY A 51 4.67 24.64 5.44
CA GLY A 51 5.48 25.07 4.30
C GLY A 51 6.13 23.92 3.52
N ILE A 52 5.73 22.67 3.76
CA ILE A 52 6.21 21.52 3.00
C ILE A 52 5.42 21.42 1.69
N ASP A 53 6.14 21.32 0.57
CA ASP A 53 5.52 21.13 -0.74
C ASP A 53 4.95 19.71 -0.84
N VAL A 54 3.64 19.65 -1.06
CA VAL A 54 2.87 18.41 -1.30
C VAL A 54 2.14 18.47 -2.63
N SER A 55 2.55 19.36 -3.54
CA SER A 55 1.89 19.57 -4.84
C SER A 55 2.09 18.43 -5.82
N LYS A 56 3.09 17.56 -5.58
CA LYS A 56 3.43 16.41 -6.42
C LYS A 56 3.72 15.18 -5.56
N LEU A 57 3.41 14.01 -6.13
CA LEU A 57 3.87 12.73 -5.60
C LEU A 57 5.27 12.42 -6.13
N TRP A 58 5.97 11.52 -5.46
CA TRP A 58 7.24 10.97 -5.95
C TRP A 58 7.09 10.30 -7.33
N ASP A 59 6.11 9.40 -7.46
CA ASP A 59 5.76 8.76 -8.72
C ASP A 59 4.30 8.29 -8.70
N PRO A 60 3.38 8.96 -9.42
CA PRO A 60 1.97 8.58 -9.44
C PRO A 60 1.70 7.22 -10.11
N THR A 61 2.62 6.71 -10.95
CA THR A 61 2.46 5.40 -11.61
C THR A 61 2.67 4.22 -10.64
N LYS A 62 3.21 4.50 -9.45
CA LYS A 62 3.38 3.53 -8.36
C LYS A 62 2.21 3.52 -7.38
N VAL A 63 1.26 4.44 -7.53
CA VAL A 63 0.10 4.57 -6.65
C VAL A 63 -1.13 3.99 -7.33
N TRP A 64 -1.94 3.28 -6.58
CA TRP A 64 -3.26 2.86 -7.02
C TRP A 64 -4.28 3.01 -5.91
N VAL A 65 -5.55 3.11 -6.31
CA VAL A 65 -6.64 3.51 -5.44
C VAL A 65 -7.84 2.60 -5.62
N ALA A 66 -8.49 2.21 -4.53
CA ALA A 66 -9.71 1.41 -4.53
C ALA A 66 -10.82 2.06 -3.70
N GLU A 67 -12.05 1.95 -4.19
CA GLU A 67 -13.27 2.27 -3.47
C GLU A 67 -13.95 0.95 -3.07
N ASP A 68 -13.85 0.54 -1.80
CA ASP A 68 -14.35 -0.78 -1.37
C ASP A 68 -14.93 -0.85 0.06
N HIS A 69 -14.59 0.06 0.98
CA HIS A 69 -15.05 -0.05 2.37
C HIS A 69 -16.46 0.50 2.61
N PHE A 70 -16.78 1.65 2.02
CA PHE A 70 -18.04 2.36 2.23
C PHE A 70 -18.77 2.64 0.93
N VAL A 71 -18.83 1.62 0.07
CA VAL A 71 -19.53 1.64 -1.21
C VAL A 71 -20.54 0.48 -1.30
N PRO A 72 -21.80 0.73 -1.71
CA PRO A 72 -22.37 2.05 -1.97
C PRO A 72 -22.46 2.89 -0.68
N SER A 73 -22.23 4.20 -0.79
CA SER A 73 -22.15 5.09 0.38
C SER A 73 -23.53 5.33 0.99
N ALA A 74 -23.78 4.76 2.18
CA ALA A 74 -25.00 4.99 2.94
C ALA A 74 -25.00 6.35 3.67
N GLU A 75 -23.82 6.82 4.10
CA GLU A 75 -23.67 8.06 4.85
C GLU A 75 -23.05 9.18 4.01
N LYS A 76 -23.42 10.43 4.34
CA LYS A 76 -22.88 11.63 3.70
C LYS A 76 -21.34 11.69 3.77
N ILE A 77 -20.76 11.34 4.91
CA ILE A 77 -19.30 11.40 5.10
C ILE A 77 -18.58 10.41 4.18
N SER A 78 -19.15 9.22 3.98
CA SER A 78 -18.60 8.21 3.06
C SER A 78 -18.67 8.70 1.62
N ALA A 79 -19.81 9.29 1.20
CA ALA A 79 -19.94 9.87 -0.13
C ALA A 79 -18.92 11.02 -0.36
N GLU A 80 -18.70 11.87 0.64
CA GLU A 80 -17.68 12.93 0.57
C GLU A 80 -16.26 12.36 0.48
N ASN A 81 -15.96 11.24 1.13
CA ASN A 81 -14.66 10.58 1.03
C ASN A 81 -14.39 10.07 -0.38
N ILE A 82 -15.38 9.47 -1.04
CA ILE A 82 -15.29 9.04 -2.44
C ILE A 82 -15.01 10.22 -3.37
N VAL A 83 -15.69 11.36 -3.16
CA VAL A 83 -15.41 12.59 -3.93
C VAL A 83 -13.98 13.09 -3.68
N LYS A 84 -13.52 13.12 -2.43
CA LYS A 84 -12.14 13.50 -2.08
C LYS A 84 -11.11 12.59 -2.75
N LEU A 85 -11.37 11.29 -2.75
CA LEU A 85 -10.49 10.30 -3.37
C LEU A 85 -10.43 10.46 -4.89
N SER A 86 -11.57 10.68 -5.54
CA SER A 86 -11.63 11.01 -6.97
C SER A 86 -10.91 12.31 -7.32
N ASN A 87 -10.97 13.33 -6.47
CA ASN A 87 -10.21 14.56 -6.66
C ASN A 87 -8.72 14.34 -6.42
N PHE A 88 -8.35 13.54 -5.42
CA PHE A 88 -6.97 13.16 -5.15
C PHE A 88 -6.33 12.49 -6.37
N THR A 89 -6.97 11.46 -6.94
CA THR A 89 -6.41 10.78 -8.11
C THR A 89 -6.26 11.71 -9.32
N LYS A 90 -7.21 12.60 -9.55
CA LYS A 90 -7.13 13.60 -10.63
C LYS A 90 -6.00 14.61 -10.41
N ASN A 91 -5.92 15.18 -9.21
CA ASN A 91 -4.96 16.24 -8.90
C ASN A 91 -3.51 15.76 -8.96
N TYR A 92 -3.28 14.50 -8.59
CA TYR A 92 -1.95 13.90 -8.58
C TYR A 92 -1.64 13.04 -9.80
N GLY A 93 -2.56 12.93 -10.77
CA GLY A 93 -2.36 12.15 -11.99
C GLY A 93 -2.26 10.64 -11.76
N ILE A 94 -2.98 10.10 -10.77
CA ILE A 94 -3.05 8.66 -10.50
C ILE A 94 -4.06 8.02 -11.46
N GLU A 95 -3.59 7.16 -12.35
CA GLU A 95 -4.42 6.52 -13.37
C GLU A 95 -5.16 5.27 -12.85
N LYS A 96 -4.52 4.50 -11.95
CA LYS A 96 -5.08 3.25 -11.42
C LYS A 96 -6.04 3.52 -10.27
N HIS A 97 -7.27 3.87 -10.61
CA HIS A 97 -8.37 4.10 -9.66
C HIS A 97 -9.53 3.15 -9.96
N PHE A 98 -9.72 2.13 -9.12
CA PHE A 98 -10.82 1.17 -9.17
C PHE A 98 -12.03 1.73 -8.44
N LYS A 99 -13.00 2.23 -9.20
CA LYS A 99 -14.19 2.92 -8.70
C LYS A 99 -15.37 1.99 -8.59
N TYR A 100 -16.11 2.08 -7.49
CA TYR A 100 -17.26 1.22 -7.28
C TYR A 100 -18.30 1.37 -8.40
N GLY A 101 -18.74 0.25 -8.97
CA GLY A 101 -19.74 0.24 -10.04
C GLY A 101 -19.24 0.68 -11.41
N MET A 102 -17.92 0.86 -11.60
CA MET A 102 -17.33 1.24 -12.88
C MET A 102 -16.23 0.26 -13.32
N GLY A 103 -16.49 -0.53 -14.37
CA GLY A 103 -15.49 -1.47 -14.89
C GLY A 103 -15.09 -2.53 -13.86
N GLN A 104 -13.79 -2.74 -13.68
CA GLN A 104 -13.26 -3.58 -12.61
C GLN A 104 -13.26 -2.81 -11.28
N TYR A 105 -13.84 -3.41 -10.24
CA TYR A 105 -13.85 -2.91 -8.88
C TYR A 105 -14.03 -4.08 -7.90
N GLY A 106 -13.72 -3.86 -6.63
CA GLY A 106 -13.79 -4.89 -5.61
C GLY A 106 -12.90 -4.56 -4.43
N ILE A 107 -12.74 -5.54 -3.54
CA ILE A 107 -11.92 -5.41 -2.35
C ILE A 107 -10.46 -5.15 -2.77
N CYS A 108 -9.83 -4.16 -2.17
CA CYS A 108 -8.47 -3.73 -2.50
C CYS A 108 -7.47 -4.91 -2.51
N HIS A 109 -7.48 -5.78 -1.50
CA HIS A 109 -6.55 -6.91 -1.46
C HIS A 109 -6.82 -7.95 -2.55
N THR A 110 -8.06 -8.16 -2.95
CA THR A 110 -8.40 -9.01 -4.10
C THR A 110 -7.88 -8.40 -5.40
N LEU A 111 -8.16 -7.10 -5.62
CA LEU A 111 -7.67 -6.34 -6.77
C LEU A 111 -6.14 -6.34 -6.85
N SER A 112 -5.44 -6.34 -5.71
CA SER A 112 -3.98 -6.41 -5.70
C SER A 112 -3.42 -7.65 -6.41
N HIS A 113 -4.17 -8.76 -6.39
CA HIS A 113 -3.84 -10.01 -7.07
C HIS A 113 -4.41 -10.06 -8.48
N GLU A 114 -5.71 -9.80 -8.64
CA GLU A 114 -6.43 -9.97 -9.91
C GLU A 114 -5.91 -9.04 -11.01
N GLU A 115 -5.58 -7.80 -10.64
CA GLU A 115 -5.17 -6.77 -11.60
C GLU A 115 -3.65 -6.66 -11.74
N ALA A 116 -2.89 -7.58 -11.11
CA ALA A 116 -1.44 -7.57 -11.07
C ALA A 116 -0.86 -6.22 -10.59
N MET A 117 -1.48 -5.64 -9.55
CA MET A 117 -0.97 -4.39 -8.96
C MET A 117 0.32 -4.59 -8.18
N VAL A 118 0.60 -5.82 -7.76
CA VAL A 118 1.79 -6.20 -6.99
C VAL A 118 2.42 -7.44 -7.62
N MET A 119 3.75 -7.44 -7.71
CA MET A 119 4.53 -8.52 -8.31
C MET A 119 5.44 -9.20 -7.27
N PRO A 120 5.85 -10.47 -7.49
CA PRO A 120 6.81 -11.13 -6.62
C PRO A 120 8.09 -10.31 -6.45
N GLY A 121 8.55 -10.17 -5.20
CA GLY A 121 9.75 -9.40 -4.86
C GLY A 121 9.54 -7.89 -4.63
N ASP A 122 8.34 -7.37 -4.86
CA ASP A 122 8.01 -5.98 -4.58
C ASP A 122 8.04 -5.66 -3.07
N VAL A 123 8.37 -4.41 -2.75
CA VAL A 123 8.02 -3.77 -1.49
C VAL A 123 6.71 -3.02 -1.71
N TYR A 124 5.63 -3.56 -1.14
CA TYR A 124 4.28 -3.05 -1.28
C TYR A 124 3.75 -2.55 0.06
N VAL A 125 3.20 -1.34 0.08
CA VAL A 125 2.60 -0.76 1.29
C VAL A 125 1.20 -0.25 1.00
N GLY A 126 0.34 -0.30 2.01
CA GLY A 126 -1.05 0.11 1.87
C GLY A 126 -1.56 0.79 3.12
N GLY A 127 -2.52 1.68 2.94
CA GLY A 127 -3.22 2.35 4.05
C GLY A 127 -4.19 1.44 4.82
N ASP A 128 -4.08 0.12 4.70
CA ASP A 128 -4.95 -0.87 5.32
C ASP A 128 -4.14 -1.91 6.11
N SER A 129 -4.67 -2.38 7.24
CA SER A 129 -3.99 -3.33 8.12
C SER A 129 -3.77 -4.71 7.50
N HIS A 130 -4.60 -5.11 6.53
CA HIS A 130 -4.54 -6.42 5.87
C HIS A 130 -3.76 -6.41 4.56
N THR A 131 -2.99 -5.35 4.29
CA THR A 131 -2.08 -5.26 3.13
C THR A 131 -1.11 -6.46 3.09
N ASN A 132 -0.79 -7.07 4.23
CA ASN A 132 0.01 -8.29 4.34
C ASN A 132 -0.57 -9.49 3.56
N THR A 133 -1.87 -9.49 3.23
CA THR A 133 -2.50 -10.52 2.40
C THR A 133 -1.74 -10.74 1.08
N THR A 134 -1.24 -9.66 0.48
CA THR A 134 -0.49 -9.71 -0.79
C THR A 134 0.91 -10.32 -0.64
N GLY A 135 1.36 -10.61 0.58
CA GLY A 135 2.55 -11.43 0.83
C GLY A 135 2.44 -12.84 0.23
N ALA A 136 1.22 -13.33 -0.03
CA ALA A 136 0.97 -14.59 -0.74
C ALA A 136 1.61 -14.64 -2.15
N LEU A 137 1.85 -13.48 -2.78
CA LEU A 137 2.54 -13.36 -4.07
C LEU A 137 4.08 -13.41 -3.95
N GLY A 138 4.63 -13.55 -2.74
CA GLY A 138 6.08 -13.45 -2.51
C GLY A 138 6.60 -12.02 -2.53
N ALA A 139 5.75 -11.03 -2.24
CA ALA A 139 6.12 -9.64 -2.00
C ALA A 139 6.33 -9.40 -0.50
N PHE A 140 7.12 -8.37 -0.15
CA PHE A 140 7.08 -7.81 1.20
C PHE A 140 5.94 -6.79 1.27
N ALA A 141 4.85 -7.15 1.94
CA ALA A 141 3.63 -6.37 1.98
C ALA A 141 3.28 -5.96 3.42
N CYS A 142 3.04 -4.67 3.66
CA CYS A 142 2.78 -4.17 5.02
C CYS A 142 1.76 -3.02 5.03
N GLY A 143 0.85 -3.07 6.02
CA GLY A 143 -0.08 -1.99 6.31
C GLY A 143 0.61 -0.86 7.07
N LEU A 144 0.39 0.38 6.64
CA LEU A 144 1.00 1.57 7.24
C LEU A 144 -0.06 2.61 7.63
N GLY A 145 0.26 3.43 8.62
CA GLY A 145 -0.59 4.54 9.03
C GLY A 145 -0.58 5.68 8.01
N HIS A 146 -1.54 6.60 8.13
CA HIS A 146 -1.69 7.72 7.20
C HIS A 146 -0.43 8.61 7.06
N THR A 147 0.31 8.79 8.16
CA THR A 147 1.55 9.60 8.15
C THR A 147 2.64 8.94 7.33
N ASP A 148 2.78 7.63 7.45
CA ASP A 148 3.78 6.84 6.75
C ASP A 148 3.43 6.70 5.26
N ILE A 149 2.16 6.48 4.94
CA ILE A 149 1.69 6.52 3.54
C ILE A 149 1.92 7.91 2.93
N ALA A 150 1.60 8.99 3.64
CA ALA A 150 1.91 10.34 3.18
C ALA A 150 3.41 10.54 2.93
N TYR A 151 4.28 10.01 3.81
CA TYR A 151 5.73 10.05 3.62
C TYR A 151 6.16 9.29 2.37
N VAL A 152 5.66 8.07 2.15
CA VAL A 152 5.97 7.26 0.97
C VAL A 152 5.50 7.94 -0.31
N LEU A 153 4.29 8.50 -0.32
CA LEU A 153 3.73 9.20 -1.47
C LEU A 153 4.59 10.40 -1.90
N LEU A 154 5.26 11.07 -0.95
CA LEU A 154 6.13 12.20 -1.24
C LEU A 154 7.59 11.79 -1.54
N ASN A 155 8.06 10.66 -1.02
CA ASN A 155 9.50 10.32 -1.02
C ASN A 155 9.86 9.00 -1.73
N GLY A 156 8.89 8.14 -2.05
CA GLY A 156 9.11 6.86 -2.74
C GLY A 156 9.80 5.77 -1.92
N GLN A 157 10.00 6.00 -0.63
CA GLN A 157 10.72 5.10 0.27
C GLN A 157 10.22 5.28 1.70
N ILE A 158 10.50 4.31 2.56
CA ILE A 158 10.28 4.41 4.01
C ILE A 158 11.28 3.53 4.75
N TRP A 159 11.51 3.84 6.02
CA TRP A 159 12.32 2.99 6.87
C TRP A 159 11.55 1.74 7.31
N PHE A 160 12.25 0.61 7.40
CA PHE A 160 11.77 -0.61 8.04
C PHE A 160 12.84 -1.10 9.01
N LYS A 161 12.39 -1.58 10.17
CA LYS A 161 13.17 -2.53 10.95
C LYS A 161 12.97 -3.91 10.32
N VAL A 162 14.05 -4.53 9.84
CA VAL A 162 13.97 -5.86 9.22
C VAL A 162 13.43 -6.85 10.25
N PRO A 163 12.31 -7.54 9.96
CA PRO A 163 11.70 -8.43 10.93
C PRO A 163 12.41 -9.79 10.97
N GLU A 164 12.31 -10.47 12.11
CA GLU A 164 12.55 -11.91 12.17
C GLU A 164 11.51 -12.65 11.32
N THR A 165 11.78 -13.92 11.01
CA THR A 165 10.86 -14.75 10.20
C THR A 165 10.64 -16.08 10.88
N ASP A 166 9.40 -16.34 11.26
CA ASP A 166 8.93 -17.66 11.66
C ASP A 166 8.50 -18.47 10.43
N TYR A 167 9.12 -19.63 10.24
CA TYR A 167 8.85 -20.49 9.09
C TYR A 167 7.93 -21.65 9.45
N PHE A 168 6.69 -21.57 8.98
CA PHE A 168 5.70 -22.63 9.14
C PHE A 168 5.73 -23.59 7.94
N LYS A 169 6.35 -24.75 8.12
CA LYS A 169 6.39 -25.80 7.09
C LYS A 169 5.16 -26.70 7.20
N LEU A 170 4.19 -26.50 6.32
CA LEU A 170 3.02 -27.38 6.19
C LEU A 170 3.40 -28.63 5.38
N ASN A 171 3.20 -29.82 5.96
CA ASN A 171 3.46 -31.10 5.33
C ASN A 171 2.18 -31.96 5.34
N GLY A 172 2.07 -32.90 4.39
CA GLY A 172 0.93 -33.81 4.28
C GLY A 172 -0.05 -33.43 3.17
N LYS A 173 -1.25 -33.99 3.22
CA LYS A 173 -2.36 -33.66 2.32
C LYS A 173 -3.46 -33.01 3.14
N LEU A 174 -4.05 -31.95 2.61
CA LEU A 174 -5.24 -31.33 3.21
C LEU A 174 -6.37 -32.38 3.25
N PRO A 175 -6.96 -32.67 4.42
CA PRO A 175 -8.07 -33.61 4.52
C PRO A 175 -9.29 -33.13 3.72
N ASP A 176 -10.19 -34.05 3.37
CA ASP A 176 -11.46 -33.68 2.76
C ASP A 176 -12.23 -32.72 3.68
N HIS A 177 -12.76 -31.63 3.11
CA HIS A 177 -13.53 -30.60 3.80
C HIS A 177 -12.77 -29.69 4.80
N VAL A 178 -11.43 -29.61 4.70
CA VAL A 178 -10.59 -28.64 5.43
C VAL A 178 -9.92 -27.69 4.45
#